data_AF-A0A3M0XU06-F1
#
_entry.id   AF-A0A3M0XU06-F1
#
_cell.length_a   1.000
_cell.length_b   1.000
_cell.length_c   1.000
_cell.angle_alpha   90.00
_cell.angle_beta   90.00
_cell.angle_gamma   90.00
#
_symmetry.space_group_name_H-M   'P 1'
#
loop_
_entity.id
_entity.type
_entity.pdbx_description
1 polymer ?
#
loop_
_entity_poly.entity_id
_entity_poly.type
_entity_poly.pdbx_seq_one_letter_code
_entity_poly.pdbx_strand_id
1 'polypeptide(L)'
;MQRGRFREACEQALRSGAPAVLAPVGRRILADQLTPVLAYRRLVAEDDRLAPSFLFESVEQGGRQGRYSILGARPALELWVREGRAELTDRRSGTTRELTTADPLALMRTVRGEERLAIPEGLDLPDAALGGWFGYAGYDAVRYAEPGKVGFERAPEDDRGLADVQFGFYDRLCVFDHARRIVHLVALARVDDAGCIDEAYDEAVAALDAIETQLLTRAKPLAAGRLEIDAAAHPQALRSNLSAERHRAMVERAREYIRAGDIFQVVLGQRFERDSAADPFDVYRALRAVNPSPYMGYLQARGCILVASSPEILCRVEPQRQGGCVVTNRPLAGTRRRGVDEEEDEALARELLADPKERAEHIMLVDLGRNDVGRVSQPASVALEKVMAIERYSHVMHISSTVRGRLRPELDALDALRAALPAGTVSGAPKIRAMQIIDELEPLRRGPYGGGFGYLAVDGALDMAL
;
A
#
# COMPACT_ATOMS: atom_id res chain seq x y z
N MET A 1 23.42 24.95 -13.40
CA MET A 1 23.03 23.89 -14.35
C MET A 1 21.66 23.29 -14.04
N GLN A 2 21.41 22.84 -12.80
CA GLN A 2 20.12 22.23 -12.42
C GLN A 2 18.91 23.18 -12.54
N ARG A 3 19.01 24.43 -12.06
CA ARG A 3 17.94 25.45 -12.22
C ARG A 3 17.57 25.69 -13.69
N GLY A 4 18.55 25.81 -14.58
CA GLY A 4 18.30 26.05 -16.01
C GLY A 4 17.49 24.91 -16.66
N ARG A 5 17.87 23.65 -16.38
CA ARG A 5 17.15 22.48 -16.89
C ARG A 5 15.76 22.32 -16.27
N PHE A 6 15.62 22.69 -14.99
CA PHE A 6 14.32 22.73 -14.32
C PHE A 6 13.39 23.73 -15.00
N ARG A 7 13.88 24.96 -15.21
CA ARG A 7 13.12 26.02 -15.89
C ARG A 7 12.71 25.60 -17.30
N GLU A 8 13.63 25.04 -18.08
CA GLU A 8 13.35 24.56 -19.43
C GLU A 8 12.25 23.50 -19.47
N ALA A 9 12.30 22.51 -18.56
CA ALA A 9 11.30 21.46 -18.46
C ALA A 9 9.92 22.02 -18.07
N CYS A 10 9.86 22.94 -17.10
CA CYS A 10 8.63 23.60 -16.68
C CYS A 10 8.04 24.45 -17.81
N GLU A 11 8.84 25.29 -18.46
CA GLU A 11 8.39 26.12 -19.57
C GLU A 11 7.88 25.28 -20.74
N GLN A 12 8.56 24.18 -21.09
CA GLN A 12 8.11 23.27 -22.15
C GLN A 12 6.75 22.63 -21.80
N ALA A 13 6.58 22.19 -20.55
CA ALA A 13 5.33 21.60 -20.09
C ALA A 13 4.18 22.62 -20.05
N LEU A 14 4.42 23.85 -19.57
CA LEU A 14 3.42 24.92 -19.59
C LEU A 14 3.04 25.33 -21.02
N ARG A 15 4.02 25.47 -21.93
CA ARG A 15 3.78 25.75 -23.36
C ARG A 15 2.94 24.67 -24.05
N SER A 16 2.94 23.44 -23.54
CA SER A 16 2.11 22.35 -24.05
C SER A 16 0.64 22.42 -23.60
N GLY A 17 0.25 23.45 -22.85
CA GLY A 17 -1.11 23.68 -22.38
C GLY A 17 -1.45 23.04 -21.04
N ALA A 18 -0.45 22.57 -20.27
CA ALA A 18 -0.69 22.04 -18.93
C ALA A 18 -1.09 23.17 -17.96
N PRO A 19 -2.19 23.06 -17.21
CA PRO A 19 -2.63 24.11 -16.28
C PRO A 19 -1.75 24.19 -15.03
N ALA A 20 -1.08 23.09 -14.68
CA ALA A 20 -0.04 23.06 -13.66
C ALA A 20 1.00 21.99 -13.99
N VAL A 21 2.23 22.21 -13.52
CA VAL A 21 3.38 21.33 -13.70
C VAL A 21 3.90 20.90 -12.34
N LEU A 22 4.20 19.61 -12.21
CA LEU A 22 5.01 19.07 -11.13
C LEU A 22 6.40 18.77 -11.68
N ALA A 23 7.44 19.36 -11.09
CA ALA A 23 8.81 19.13 -11.50
C ALA A 23 9.68 18.73 -10.30
N PRO A 24 10.38 17.58 -10.35
CA PRO A 24 11.24 17.15 -9.28
C PRO A 24 12.51 18.00 -9.20
N VAL A 25 12.87 18.39 -7.98
CA VAL A 25 14.20 18.81 -7.57
C VAL A 25 14.75 17.70 -6.68
N GLY A 26 15.97 17.25 -7.00
CA GLY A 26 16.59 16.12 -6.32
C GLY A 26 17.99 16.45 -5.81
N ARG A 27 18.35 15.84 -4.68
CA ARG A 27 19.72 15.78 -4.14
C ARG A 27 20.03 14.36 -3.67
N ARG A 28 21.30 14.00 -3.61
CA ARG A 28 21.75 12.70 -3.11
C ARG A 28 22.69 12.91 -1.93
N ILE A 29 22.49 12.11 -0.88
CA ILE A 29 23.40 12.02 0.26
C ILE A 29 23.85 10.57 0.45
N LEU A 30 25.00 10.37 1.10
CA LEU A 30 25.49 9.03 1.42
C LEU A 30 24.62 8.39 2.52
N ALA A 31 24.31 7.11 2.35
CA ALA A 31 23.53 6.34 3.33
C ALA A 31 24.39 5.73 4.45
N ASP A 32 25.72 5.94 4.45
CA ASP A 32 26.66 5.24 5.33
C ASP A 32 26.36 5.38 6.84
N GLN A 33 25.71 6.48 7.23
CA GLN A 33 25.32 6.78 8.62
C GLN A 33 23.79 6.83 8.82
N LEU A 34 23.02 6.44 7.80
CA LEU A 34 21.57 6.50 7.78
C LEU A 34 20.99 5.15 7.37
N THR A 35 20.14 4.60 8.23
CA THR A 35 19.22 3.52 7.84
C THR A 35 17.83 4.11 7.62
N PRO A 36 16.93 3.45 6.84
CA PRO A 36 15.55 3.92 6.69
C PRO A 36 14.84 4.13 8.04
N VAL A 37 15.08 3.21 8.98
CA VAL A 37 14.54 3.28 10.35
C VAL A 37 15.04 4.53 11.09
N LEU A 38 16.34 4.82 11.02
CA LEU A 38 16.92 5.98 11.68
C LEU A 38 16.47 7.29 11.01
N ALA A 39 16.42 7.33 9.68
CA ALA A 39 15.95 8.49 8.93
C ALA A 39 14.48 8.81 9.23
N TYR A 40 13.61 7.79 9.29
CA TYR A 40 12.22 7.98 9.69
C TYR A 40 12.12 8.63 11.08
N ARG A 41 12.87 8.13 12.07
CA ARG A 41 12.85 8.68 13.45
C ARG A 41 13.48 10.06 13.58
N ARG A 42 14.32 10.47 12.63
CA ARG A 42 14.81 11.85 12.54
C ARG A 42 13.76 12.77 11.93
N LEU A 43 12.96 12.29 10.98
CA LEU A 43 11.89 13.08 10.34
C LEU A 43 10.63 13.23 11.20
N VAL A 44 10.30 12.18 11.95
CA VAL A 44 9.12 12.10 12.82
C VAL A 44 9.59 11.74 14.23
N ALA A 45 9.40 12.67 15.15
CA ALA A 45 9.77 12.47 16.55
C ALA A 45 8.94 11.34 17.19
N GLU A 46 9.49 10.72 18.23
CA GLU A 46 8.89 9.59 18.96
C GLU A 46 7.48 9.93 19.51
N ASP A 47 7.30 11.17 19.95
CA ASP A 47 6.07 11.72 20.52
C ASP A 47 5.10 12.31 19.47
N ASP A 48 5.55 12.51 18.22
CA ASP A 48 4.73 13.05 17.12
C ASP A 48 3.89 11.94 16.45
N ARG A 49 2.99 11.34 17.24
CA ARG A 49 2.11 10.22 16.80
C ARG A 49 0.95 10.65 15.91
N LEU A 50 0.71 11.96 15.81
CA LEU A 50 -0.38 12.53 15.00
C LEU A 50 0.11 13.04 13.64
N ALA A 51 1.42 13.17 13.41
CA ALA A 51 1.94 13.51 12.11
C ALA A 51 1.70 12.38 11.10
N PRO A 52 0.92 12.61 10.02
CA PRO A 52 0.77 11.63 8.96
C PRO A 52 2.11 11.40 8.30
N SER A 53 2.53 10.13 8.26
CA SER A 53 3.87 9.76 7.82
C SER A 53 3.93 8.28 7.53
N PHE A 54 4.91 7.87 6.74
CA PHE A 54 5.09 6.46 6.39
C PHE A 54 6.56 6.08 6.21
N LEU A 55 6.84 4.80 6.41
CA LEU A 55 8.04 4.10 6.00
C LEU A 55 7.62 2.79 5.31
N PHE A 56 7.88 2.72 4.01
CA PHE A 56 7.64 1.54 3.19
C PHE A 56 8.98 0.91 2.81
N GLU A 57 9.13 -0.37 3.13
CA GLU A 57 10.29 -1.18 2.78
C GLU A 57 9.83 -2.43 2.04
N SER A 58 10.73 -3.03 1.28
CA SER A 58 10.46 -4.27 0.55
C SER A 58 11.59 -5.28 0.76
N VAL A 59 11.24 -6.57 0.72
CA VAL A 59 12.19 -7.68 0.72
C VAL A 59 11.88 -8.58 -0.46
N GLU A 60 12.87 -8.77 -1.32
CA GLU A 60 12.79 -9.66 -2.48
C GLU A 60 12.88 -11.13 -2.07
N GLN A 61 12.48 -12.01 -2.99
CA GLN A 61 12.57 -13.46 -2.80
C GLN A 61 14.01 -13.89 -2.45
N GLY A 62 14.13 -14.82 -1.50
CA GLY A 62 15.42 -15.24 -0.95
C GLY A 62 15.95 -14.35 0.18
N GLY A 63 15.11 -13.47 0.75
CA GLY A 63 15.43 -12.68 1.95
C GLY A 63 16.35 -11.48 1.68
N ARG A 64 16.56 -11.13 0.41
CA ARG A 64 17.35 -9.95 0.02
C ARG A 64 16.52 -8.70 0.20
N GLN A 65 17.07 -7.68 0.84
CA GLN A 65 16.41 -6.37 0.91
C GLN A 65 16.13 -5.87 -0.52
N GLY A 66 14.88 -5.47 -0.77
CA GLY A 66 14.51 -4.85 -2.04
C GLY A 66 15.28 -3.56 -2.26
N ARG A 67 15.42 -3.15 -3.52
CA ARG A 67 16.33 -2.04 -3.86
C ARG A 67 15.98 -0.72 -3.16
N TYR A 68 14.70 -0.45 -2.94
CA TYR A 68 14.23 0.83 -2.43
C TYR A 68 13.49 0.73 -1.09
N SER A 69 13.77 1.68 -0.19
CA SER A 69 12.88 2.04 0.92
C SER A 69 12.44 3.49 0.74
N ILE A 70 11.15 3.75 0.91
CA ILE A 70 10.53 5.06 0.68
C ILE A 70 9.93 5.54 2.00
N LEU A 71 10.21 6.78 2.37
CA LEU A 71 9.61 7.38 3.54
C LEU A 71 9.29 8.86 3.32
N GLY A 72 8.22 9.29 3.97
CA GLY A 72 7.67 10.64 3.87
C GLY A 72 6.93 11.02 5.14
N ALA A 73 6.88 12.32 5.43
CA ALA A 73 6.21 12.86 6.60
C ALA A 73 5.56 14.20 6.27
N ARG A 74 4.44 14.51 6.94
CA ARG A 74 3.72 15.80 6.84
C ARG A 74 3.34 16.11 5.37
N PRO A 75 2.35 15.38 4.81
CA PRO A 75 1.97 15.53 3.41
C PRO A 75 1.45 16.94 3.12
N ALA A 76 1.59 17.40 1.89
CA ALA A 76 1.07 18.70 1.45
C ALA A 76 -0.46 18.74 1.53
N LEU A 77 -1.12 17.65 1.12
CA LEU A 77 -2.56 17.46 1.21
C LEU A 77 -2.87 16.20 2.01
N GLU A 78 -3.95 16.19 2.77
CA GLU A 78 -4.44 15.00 3.46
C GLU A 78 -5.93 14.84 3.16
N LEU A 79 -6.29 13.68 2.62
CA LEU A 79 -7.68 13.28 2.38
C LEU A 79 -8.05 12.19 3.38
N TRP A 80 -9.11 12.45 4.14
CA TRP A 80 -9.73 11.49 5.05
C TRP A 80 -11.20 11.31 4.64
N VAL A 81 -11.67 10.07 4.49
CA VAL A 81 -13.05 9.78 4.10
C VAL A 81 -13.64 8.66 4.94
N ARG A 82 -14.86 8.86 5.46
CA ARG A 82 -15.67 7.87 6.18
C ARG A 82 -17.15 8.05 5.89
N GLU A 83 -17.81 6.99 5.43
CA GLU A 83 -19.26 6.94 5.13
C GLU A 83 -19.73 8.16 4.30
N GLY A 84 -18.94 8.51 3.29
CA GLY A 84 -19.20 9.64 2.37
C GLY A 84 -18.92 11.03 2.93
N ARG A 85 -18.56 11.16 4.22
CA ARG A 85 -18.00 12.41 4.77
C ARG A 85 -16.52 12.45 4.47
N ALA A 86 -16.04 13.56 3.93
CA ALA A 86 -14.65 13.75 3.60
C ALA A 86 -14.09 15.02 4.25
N GLU A 87 -12.84 14.97 4.67
CA GLU A 87 -12.06 16.13 5.10
C GLU A 87 -10.81 16.22 4.21
N LEU A 88 -10.63 17.37 3.58
CA LEU A 88 -9.43 17.70 2.82
C LEU A 88 -8.65 18.78 3.57
N THR A 89 -7.48 18.43 4.07
CA THR A 89 -6.55 19.37 4.71
C THR A 89 -5.44 19.74 3.72
N ASP A 90 -5.30 21.02 3.43
CA ASP A 90 -4.18 21.57 2.66
C ASP A 90 -3.24 22.31 3.61
N ARG A 91 -2.05 21.74 3.82
CA ARG A 91 -1.03 22.30 4.71
C ARG A 91 -0.29 23.49 4.12
N ARG A 92 -0.34 23.68 2.80
CA ARG A 92 0.28 24.84 2.15
C ARG A 92 -0.52 26.10 2.42
N SER A 93 -1.84 26.00 2.32
CA SER A 93 -2.77 27.11 2.65
C SER A 93 -3.17 27.16 4.13
N GLY A 94 -2.94 26.10 4.90
CA GLY A 94 -3.37 25.99 6.28
C GLY A 94 -4.88 25.83 6.44
N THR A 95 -5.55 25.27 5.41
CA THR A 95 -7.02 25.17 5.38
C THR A 95 -7.48 23.71 5.48
N THR A 96 -8.60 23.48 6.17
CA THR A 96 -9.32 22.20 6.15
C THR A 96 -10.73 22.44 5.65
N ARG A 97 -11.17 21.63 4.68
CA ARG A 97 -12.49 21.70 4.07
C ARG A 97 -13.24 20.40 4.35
N GLU A 98 -14.44 20.54 4.90
CA GLU A 98 -15.40 19.45 4.96
C GLU A 98 -16.12 19.33 3.63
N LEU A 99 -16.19 18.10 3.12
CA LEU A 99 -16.74 17.73 1.83
C LEU A 99 -17.66 16.53 2.01
N THR A 100 -18.48 16.27 1.00
CA THR A 100 -19.19 15.00 0.85
C THR A 100 -18.78 14.36 -0.46
N THR A 101 -18.67 13.04 -0.47
CA THR A 101 -18.30 12.29 -1.68
C THR A 101 -19.03 10.95 -1.72
N ALA A 102 -19.48 10.57 -2.91
CA ALA A 102 -19.93 9.21 -3.19
C ALA A 102 -18.79 8.30 -3.67
N ASP A 103 -17.62 8.87 -4.01
CA ASP A 103 -16.48 8.17 -4.59
C ASP A 103 -15.17 8.81 -4.12
N PRO A 104 -14.53 8.24 -3.07
CA PRO A 104 -13.28 8.77 -2.53
C PRO A 104 -12.14 8.79 -3.55
N LEU A 105 -12.08 7.79 -4.44
CA LEU A 105 -11.03 7.68 -5.45
C LEU A 105 -11.21 8.74 -6.55
N ALA A 106 -12.46 9.01 -6.97
CA ALA A 106 -12.73 10.15 -7.84
C ALA A 106 -12.39 11.49 -7.17
N LEU A 107 -12.64 11.63 -5.86
CA LEU A 107 -12.24 12.82 -5.13
C LEU A 107 -10.71 13.01 -5.11
N MET A 108 -9.93 11.95 -4.91
CA MET A 108 -8.46 12.01 -5.03
C MET A 108 -8.01 12.53 -6.41
N ARG A 109 -8.67 12.08 -7.48
CA ARG A 109 -8.41 12.54 -8.84
C ARG A 109 -8.71 14.03 -9.01
N THR A 110 -9.87 14.49 -8.55
CA THR A 110 -10.28 15.90 -8.60
C THR A 110 -9.35 16.80 -7.79
N VAL A 111 -8.96 16.35 -6.59
CA VAL A 111 -8.07 17.12 -5.70
C VAL A 111 -6.67 17.25 -6.29
N ARG A 112 -6.16 16.19 -6.93
CA ARG A 112 -4.88 16.26 -7.65
C ARG A 112 -4.95 17.23 -8.84
N GLY A 113 -6.09 17.26 -9.54
CA GLY A 113 -6.27 18.10 -10.72
C GLY A 113 -5.41 17.66 -11.90
N GLU A 114 -5.36 18.53 -12.93
CA GLU A 114 -4.66 18.28 -14.19
C GLU A 114 -3.18 18.71 -14.11
N GLU A 115 -2.41 18.02 -13.30
CA GLU A 115 -0.97 18.27 -13.16
C GLU A 115 -0.13 17.41 -14.10
N ARG A 116 0.76 18.04 -14.87
CA ARG A 116 1.72 17.35 -15.74
C ARG A 116 3.07 17.19 -15.05
N LEU A 117 3.58 15.96 -14.99
CA LEU A 117 4.95 15.70 -14.53
C LEU A 117 5.95 16.15 -15.62
N ALA A 118 6.88 17.02 -15.26
CA ALA A 118 7.97 17.48 -16.12
C ALA A 118 9.32 17.14 -15.48
N ILE A 119 10.00 16.12 -16.01
CA ILE A 119 11.28 15.66 -15.46
C ILE A 119 12.43 16.41 -16.15
N PRO A 120 13.25 17.20 -15.42
CA PRO A 120 14.40 17.88 -16.01
C PRO A 120 15.43 16.92 -16.60
N GLU A 121 15.98 17.25 -17.76
CA GLU A 121 16.93 16.37 -18.46
C GLU A 121 18.21 16.10 -17.64
N GLY A 122 18.64 14.84 -17.62
CA GLY A 122 19.86 14.42 -16.94
C GLY A 122 19.81 14.56 -15.41
N LEU A 123 18.61 14.69 -14.82
CA LEU A 123 18.42 14.59 -13.38
C LEU A 123 18.45 13.10 -12.97
N ASP A 124 19.40 12.73 -12.09
CA ASP A 124 19.49 11.36 -11.55
C ASP A 124 18.46 11.18 -10.42
N LEU A 125 17.34 10.59 -10.77
CA LEU A 125 16.22 10.28 -9.87
C LEU A 125 16.17 8.77 -9.58
N PRO A 126 15.60 8.36 -8.43
CA PRO A 126 15.38 6.95 -8.16
C PRO A 126 14.34 6.37 -9.14
N ASP A 127 14.47 5.08 -9.47
CA ASP A 127 13.45 4.33 -10.22
C ASP A 127 12.36 3.85 -9.25
N ALA A 128 11.73 4.82 -8.58
CA ALA A 128 10.74 4.65 -7.53
C ALA A 128 9.82 5.88 -7.50
N ALA A 129 8.77 5.84 -6.68
CA ALA A 129 7.86 6.98 -6.53
C ALA A 129 8.62 8.26 -6.14
N LEU A 130 8.36 9.35 -6.88
CA LEU A 130 8.95 10.68 -6.67
C LEU A 130 8.08 11.59 -5.78
N GLY A 131 6.85 11.15 -5.54
CA GLY A 131 5.80 11.82 -4.78
C GLY A 131 4.45 11.30 -5.23
N GLY A 132 3.38 11.70 -4.55
CA GLY A 132 2.02 11.25 -4.86
C GLY A 132 1.20 10.96 -3.62
N TRP A 133 0.11 10.21 -3.77
CA TRP A 133 -0.76 9.81 -2.69
C TRP A 133 -0.22 8.55 -1.99
N PHE A 134 0.08 8.63 -0.70
CA PHE A 134 0.50 7.51 0.13
C PHE A 134 -0.47 7.34 1.28
N GLY A 135 -0.89 6.10 1.57
CA GLY A 135 -1.94 5.86 2.55
C GLY A 135 -2.55 4.48 2.45
N TYR A 136 -3.83 4.37 2.82
CA TYR A 136 -4.58 3.13 2.75
C TYR A 136 -6.02 3.34 2.26
N ALA A 137 -6.55 2.31 1.62
CA ALA A 137 -7.97 2.11 1.38
C ALA A 137 -8.39 0.87 2.16
N GLY A 138 -9.27 1.01 3.15
CA GLY A 138 -9.77 -0.09 3.96
C GLY A 138 -10.69 -1.03 3.17
N TYR A 139 -11.05 -2.16 3.77
CA TYR A 139 -11.99 -3.13 3.19
C TYR A 139 -13.31 -2.47 2.79
N ASP A 140 -13.82 -1.57 3.64
CA ASP A 140 -15.08 -0.88 3.41
C ASP A 140 -15.03 0.17 2.28
N ALA A 141 -13.85 0.45 1.70
CA ALA A 141 -13.75 1.30 0.50
C ALA A 141 -14.52 0.71 -0.69
N VAL A 142 -14.72 -0.61 -0.73
CA VAL A 142 -15.54 -1.29 -1.75
C VAL A 142 -17.02 -0.85 -1.72
N ARG A 143 -17.51 -0.38 -0.58
CA ARG A 143 -18.92 0.02 -0.41
C ARG A 143 -19.27 1.23 -1.27
N TYR A 144 -18.28 2.09 -1.58
CA TYR A 144 -18.43 3.18 -2.54
C TYR A 144 -18.53 2.70 -4.00
N ALA A 145 -17.89 1.57 -4.33
CA ALA A 145 -17.90 1.01 -5.68
C ALA A 145 -19.18 0.23 -5.98
N GLU A 146 -19.77 -0.41 -4.96
CA GLU A 146 -20.94 -1.29 -5.12
C GLU A 146 -22.05 -0.96 -4.09
N PRO A 147 -22.51 0.30 -3.99
CA PRO A 147 -23.39 0.77 -2.91
C PRO A 147 -24.73 0.03 -2.87
N GLY A 148 -25.26 -0.37 -4.03
CA GLY A 148 -26.51 -1.16 -4.09
C GLY A 148 -26.36 -2.60 -3.59
N LYS A 149 -25.14 -3.16 -3.59
CA LYS A 149 -24.91 -4.59 -3.27
C LYS A 149 -24.29 -4.79 -1.89
N VAL A 150 -23.40 -3.89 -1.47
CA VAL A 150 -22.67 -3.92 -0.19
C VAL A 150 -22.59 -2.52 0.42
N GLY A 151 -23.72 -1.79 0.46
CA GLY A 151 -23.79 -0.44 1.01
C GLY A 151 -23.48 -0.36 2.51
N PHE A 152 -23.26 0.86 3.02
CA PHE A 152 -22.95 1.11 4.42
C PHE A 152 -24.12 0.80 5.37
N GLU A 153 -25.35 0.86 4.87
CA GLU A 153 -26.57 0.57 5.64
C GLU A 153 -26.69 -0.90 6.06
N ARG A 154 -25.97 -1.81 5.39
CA ARG A 154 -25.88 -3.24 5.72
C ARG A 154 -24.55 -3.63 6.36
N ALA A 155 -23.65 -2.67 6.57
CA ALA A 155 -22.36 -2.96 7.17
C ALA A 155 -22.55 -3.42 8.63
N PRO A 156 -21.67 -4.28 9.14
CA PRO A 156 -21.60 -4.55 10.57
C PRO A 156 -21.36 -3.28 11.40
N GLU A 157 -21.41 -3.40 12.72
CA GLU A 157 -21.13 -2.28 13.62
C GLU A 157 -19.70 -1.74 13.44
N ASP A 158 -19.54 -0.42 13.40
CA ASP A 158 -18.24 0.24 13.41
C ASP A 158 -17.86 0.66 14.83
N ASP A 159 -16.98 -0.10 15.46
CA ASP A 159 -16.55 0.15 16.83
C ASP A 159 -15.31 1.07 16.91
N ARG A 160 -14.61 1.32 15.80
CA ARG A 160 -13.34 2.06 15.79
C ARG A 160 -13.43 3.43 15.13
N GLY A 161 -14.43 3.67 14.29
CA GLY A 161 -14.62 4.97 13.64
C GLY A 161 -13.47 5.37 12.71
N LEU A 162 -12.74 4.38 12.16
CA LEU A 162 -11.58 4.63 11.29
C LEU A 162 -12.03 5.08 9.89
N ALA A 163 -11.09 5.66 9.14
CA ALA A 163 -11.36 6.05 7.76
C ALA A 163 -11.59 4.81 6.88
N ASP A 164 -12.49 4.96 5.91
CA ASP A 164 -12.60 3.99 4.81
C ASP A 164 -11.45 4.17 3.82
N VAL A 165 -11.03 5.43 3.60
CA VAL A 165 -9.93 5.82 2.73
C VAL A 165 -9.18 6.97 3.40
N GLN A 166 -7.87 6.83 3.56
CA GLN A 166 -7.01 7.94 4.00
C GLN A 166 -5.69 7.95 3.23
N PHE A 167 -5.43 9.04 2.53
CA PHE A 167 -4.19 9.26 1.79
C PHE A 167 -3.65 10.67 2.03
N GLY A 168 -2.33 10.77 2.16
CA GLY A 168 -1.60 12.02 2.12
C GLY A 168 -0.92 12.22 0.76
N PHE A 169 -0.98 13.40 0.17
CA PHE A 169 -0.16 13.76 -0.99
C PHE A 169 1.21 14.24 -0.52
N TYR A 170 2.22 13.39 -0.67
CA TYR A 170 3.60 13.69 -0.30
C TYR A 170 4.35 14.19 -1.53
N ASP A 171 4.71 15.47 -1.50
CA ASP A 171 5.55 16.13 -2.50
C ASP A 171 7.04 16.11 -2.11
N ARG A 172 7.37 15.56 -0.92
CA ARG A 172 8.72 15.47 -0.39
C ARG A 172 8.97 14.06 0.10
N LEU A 173 9.95 13.38 -0.49
CA LEU A 173 10.28 12.00 -0.18
C LEU A 173 11.78 11.81 0.09
N CYS A 174 12.08 10.86 0.97
CA CYS A 174 13.41 10.29 1.13
C CYS A 174 13.39 8.85 0.59
N VAL A 175 14.16 8.58 -0.46
CA VAL A 175 14.21 7.27 -1.12
C VAL A 175 15.62 6.70 -0.97
N PHE A 176 15.73 5.62 -0.20
CA PHE A 176 16.99 4.88 -0.03
C PHE A 176 17.21 3.98 -1.24
N ASP A 177 18.32 4.14 -1.96
CA ASP A 177 18.79 3.17 -2.96
C ASP A 177 19.87 2.29 -2.31
N HIS A 178 19.47 1.12 -1.84
CA HIS A 178 20.36 0.19 -1.12
C HIS A 178 21.47 -0.37 -2.03
N ALA A 179 21.21 -0.46 -3.34
CA ALA A 179 22.20 -0.92 -4.30
C ALA A 179 23.31 0.11 -4.51
N ARG A 180 22.95 1.40 -4.56
CA ARG A 180 23.89 2.52 -4.72
C ARG A 180 24.43 3.09 -3.40
N ARG A 181 23.87 2.68 -2.25
CA ARG A 181 24.20 3.16 -0.89
C ARG A 181 24.03 4.68 -0.72
N ILE A 182 22.96 5.21 -1.30
CA ILE A 182 22.61 6.64 -1.25
C ILE A 182 21.17 6.83 -0.82
N VAL A 183 20.86 8.02 -0.35
CA VAL A 183 19.48 8.50 -0.16
C VAL A 183 19.23 9.59 -1.18
N HIS A 184 18.20 9.41 -2.01
CA HIS A 184 17.63 10.47 -2.84
C HIS A 184 16.66 11.28 -1.99
N LEU A 185 16.94 12.57 -1.84
CA LEU A 185 15.98 13.55 -1.33
C LEU A 185 15.28 14.16 -2.54
N VAL A 186 13.96 14.03 -2.61
CA VAL A 186 13.14 14.49 -3.74
C VAL A 186 12.09 15.47 -3.24
N ALA A 187 11.98 16.62 -3.89
CA ALA A 187 10.92 17.60 -3.69
C ALA A 187 10.24 17.89 -5.03
N LEU A 188 8.92 17.73 -5.12
CA LEU A 188 8.12 18.08 -6.28
C LEU A 188 7.68 19.54 -6.17
N ALA A 189 8.30 20.41 -6.96
CA ALA A 189 7.86 21.78 -7.12
C ALA A 189 6.59 21.82 -7.97
N ARG A 190 5.56 22.53 -7.50
CA ARG A 190 4.35 22.79 -8.27
C ARG A 190 4.46 24.18 -8.90
N VAL A 191 4.24 24.27 -10.20
CA VAL A 191 4.29 25.50 -10.99
C VAL A 191 2.99 25.64 -11.76
N ASP A 192 2.22 26.69 -11.47
CA ASP A 192 0.97 27.04 -12.16
C ASP A 192 1.15 28.20 -13.16
N ASP A 193 2.13 29.06 -12.94
CA ASP A 193 2.47 30.19 -13.80
C ASP A 193 3.96 30.15 -14.22
N ALA A 194 4.25 30.50 -15.47
CA ALA A 194 5.62 30.65 -15.94
C ALA A 194 6.40 31.73 -15.15
N GLY A 195 5.68 32.73 -14.60
CA GLY A 195 6.26 33.76 -13.74
C GLY A 195 6.83 33.25 -12.42
N CYS A 196 6.35 32.12 -11.89
CA CYS A 196 6.73 31.61 -10.57
C CYS A 196 7.76 30.47 -10.60
N ILE A 197 8.29 30.10 -11.78
CA ILE A 197 9.19 28.94 -11.94
C ILE A 197 10.41 29.02 -11.01
N ASP A 198 11.08 30.17 -10.94
CA ASP A 198 12.29 30.31 -10.12
C ASP A 198 11.96 30.27 -8.62
N GLU A 199 10.83 30.86 -8.22
CA GLU A 199 10.35 30.84 -6.84
C GLU A 199 10.02 29.40 -6.39
N ALA A 200 9.31 28.65 -7.23
CA ALA A 200 8.99 27.25 -6.98
C ALA A 200 10.26 26.36 -6.89
N TYR A 201 11.29 26.66 -7.68
CA TYR A 201 12.59 25.99 -7.56
C TYR A 201 13.26 26.31 -6.21
N ASP A 202 13.27 27.59 -5.81
CA ASP A 202 13.86 28.04 -4.55
C ASP A 202 13.15 27.47 -3.33
N GLU A 203 11.82 27.39 -3.34
CA GLU A 203 11.03 26.71 -2.31
C GLU A 203 11.36 25.22 -2.20
N ALA A 204 11.48 24.53 -3.34
CA ALA A 204 11.84 23.11 -3.37
C ALA A 204 13.26 22.88 -2.85
N VAL A 205 14.23 23.74 -3.19
CA VAL A 205 15.60 23.67 -2.64
C VAL A 205 15.59 23.92 -1.14
N ALA A 206 14.87 24.93 -0.65
CA ALA A 206 14.76 25.21 0.78
C ALA A 206 14.13 24.03 1.54
N ALA A 207 13.12 23.37 0.96
CA ALA A 207 12.53 22.17 1.52
C ALA A 207 13.53 21.00 1.60
N LEU A 208 14.36 20.80 0.57
CA LEU A 208 15.43 19.80 0.58
C LEU A 208 16.49 20.11 1.64
N ASP A 209 16.90 21.38 1.77
CA ASP A 209 17.87 21.80 2.79
C ASP A 209 17.34 21.56 4.21
N ALA A 210 16.05 21.80 4.45
CA ALA A 210 15.39 21.51 5.73
C ALA A 210 15.36 20.00 6.04
N ILE A 211 14.99 19.17 5.06
CA ILE A 211 14.98 17.70 5.21
C ILE A 211 16.38 17.17 5.45
N GLU A 212 17.36 17.61 4.66
CA GLU A 212 18.75 17.20 4.82
C GLU A 212 19.28 17.60 6.20
N THR A 213 19.02 18.83 6.64
CA THR A 213 19.40 19.29 7.98
C THR A 213 18.77 18.42 9.06
N GLN A 214 17.49 18.10 8.95
CA GLN A 214 16.80 17.24 9.90
C GLN A 214 17.37 15.81 9.91
N LEU A 215 17.75 15.28 8.74
CA LEU A 215 18.33 13.94 8.62
C LEU A 215 19.77 13.89 9.12
N LEU A 216 20.56 14.96 8.98
CA LEU A 216 21.97 14.97 9.35
C LEU A 216 22.22 15.49 10.78
N THR A 217 21.31 16.28 11.34
CA THR A 217 21.44 16.73 12.73
C THR A 217 21.26 15.56 13.70
N ARG A 218 22.08 15.52 14.74
CA ARG A 218 22.06 14.46 15.76
C ARG A 218 20.76 14.54 16.57
N ALA A 219 19.78 13.73 16.18
CA ALA A 219 18.64 13.42 17.04
C ALA A 219 19.06 12.55 18.25
N LYS A 220 18.18 12.46 19.24
CA LYS A 220 18.24 11.47 20.32
C LYS A 220 18.55 10.09 19.70
N PRO A 221 19.56 9.35 20.18
CA PRO A 221 19.88 8.04 19.63
C PRO A 221 18.65 7.13 19.71
N LEU A 222 18.31 6.48 18.60
CA LEU A 222 17.31 5.42 18.62
C LEU A 222 17.84 4.31 19.54
N ALA A 223 17.05 3.92 20.55
CA ALA A 223 17.45 2.85 21.45
C ALA A 223 17.72 1.58 20.65
N ALA A 224 18.89 0.97 20.83
CA ALA A 224 19.30 -0.22 20.08
C ALA A 224 18.25 -1.35 20.16
N GLY A 225 17.51 -1.43 21.27
CA GLY A 225 16.57 -2.50 21.56
C GLY A 225 17.30 -3.82 21.83
N ARG A 226 16.61 -4.78 22.44
CA ARG A 226 17.05 -6.18 22.51
C ARG A 226 15.88 -7.03 22.05
N LEU A 227 16.14 -7.93 21.11
CA LEU A 227 15.15 -8.89 20.65
C LEU A 227 15.51 -10.25 21.23
N GLU A 228 14.83 -10.62 22.31
CA GLU A 228 14.91 -11.96 22.89
C GLU A 228 13.74 -12.78 22.31
N ILE A 229 14.04 -13.63 21.32
CA ILE A 229 13.06 -14.56 20.76
C ILE A 229 13.06 -15.80 21.64
N ASP A 230 12.22 -15.82 22.67
CA ASP A 230 11.97 -17.02 23.44
C ASP A 230 10.88 -17.86 22.75
N ALA A 231 11.31 -18.90 22.03
CA ALA A 231 10.40 -19.83 21.37
C ALA A 231 9.55 -20.66 22.35
N ALA A 232 9.94 -20.72 23.64
CA ALA A 232 9.20 -21.42 24.70
C ALA A 232 8.26 -20.48 25.48
N ALA A 233 8.37 -19.16 25.29
CA ALA A 233 7.49 -18.20 25.93
C ALA A 233 6.06 -18.41 25.44
N HIS A 234 5.15 -18.61 26.38
CA HIS A 234 3.72 -18.60 26.11
C HIS A 234 3.25 -17.14 26.18
N PRO A 235 2.96 -16.48 25.05
CA PRO A 235 2.49 -15.10 25.09
C PRO A 235 1.20 -15.03 25.91
N GLN A 236 0.99 -13.91 26.58
CA GLN A 236 -0.29 -13.65 27.25
C GLN A 236 -1.45 -13.83 26.26
N ALA A 237 -2.53 -14.44 26.72
CA ALA A 237 -3.70 -14.69 25.91
C ALA A 237 -4.23 -13.36 25.31
N LEU A 238 -4.42 -13.34 24.00
CA LEU A 238 -5.04 -12.22 23.30
C LEU A 238 -6.55 -12.23 23.56
N ARG A 239 -7.16 -11.04 23.66
CA ARG A 239 -8.62 -10.93 23.72
C ARG A 239 -9.18 -11.08 22.30
N SER A 240 -10.09 -12.02 22.08
CA SER A 240 -10.83 -12.13 20.81
C SER A 240 -12.19 -11.45 20.93
N ASN A 241 -12.65 -10.83 19.84
CA ASN A 241 -14.02 -10.34 19.73
C ASN A 241 -15.06 -11.48 19.53
N LEU A 242 -14.61 -12.73 19.36
CA LEU A 242 -15.45 -13.91 19.17
C LEU A 242 -15.05 -15.02 20.14
N SER A 243 -16.05 -15.78 20.62
CA SER A 243 -15.79 -17.06 21.27
C SER A 243 -15.46 -18.14 20.25
N ALA A 244 -14.78 -19.20 20.68
CA ALA A 244 -14.46 -20.34 19.81
C ALA A 244 -15.74 -21.01 19.25
N GLU A 245 -16.79 -21.11 20.07
CA GLU A 245 -18.09 -21.66 19.70
C GLU A 245 -18.76 -20.80 18.63
N ARG A 246 -18.74 -19.47 18.80
CA ARG A 246 -19.33 -18.55 17.82
C ARG A 246 -18.58 -18.58 16.49
N HIS A 247 -17.24 -18.58 16.53
CA HIS A 247 -16.43 -18.71 15.31
C HIS A 247 -16.70 -20.05 14.60
N ARG A 248 -16.81 -21.16 15.34
CA ARG A 248 -17.20 -22.46 14.77
C ARG A 248 -18.58 -22.43 14.12
N ALA A 249 -19.55 -21.78 14.77
CA ALA A 249 -20.90 -21.63 14.20
C ALA A 249 -20.89 -20.82 12.90
N MET A 250 -20.08 -19.75 12.82
CA MET A 250 -19.89 -18.98 11.58
C MET A 250 -19.31 -19.86 10.45
N VAL A 251 -18.32 -20.71 10.76
CA VAL A 251 -17.73 -21.64 9.78
C VAL A 251 -18.75 -22.69 9.31
N GLU A 252 -19.54 -23.28 10.22
CA GLU A 252 -20.60 -24.21 9.82
C GLU A 252 -21.66 -23.53 8.93
N ARG A 253 -22.04 -22.29 9.26
CA ARG A 253 -22.97 -21.51 8.44
C ARG A 253 -22.40 -21.19 7.05
N ALA A 254 -21.12 -20.84 6.95
CA ALA A 254 -20.45 -20.67 5.67
C ALA A 254 -20.43 -21.96 4.84
N ARG A 255 -20.24 -23.13 5.47
CA ARG A 255 -20.32 -24.44 4.78
C ARG A 255 -21.72 -24.73 4.25
N GLU A 256 -22.77 -24.28 4.93
CA GLU A 256 -24.15 -24.36 4.42
C GLU A 256 -24.32 -23.52 3.15
N TYR A 257 -23.82 -22.28 3.13
CA TYR A 257 -23.83 -21.44 1.94
C TYR A 257 -23.07 -22.07 0.76
N ILE A 258 -21.93 -22.72 1.03
CA ILE A 258 -21.18 -23.47 0.00
C ILE A 258 -22.01 -24.65 -0.53
N ARG A 259 -22.62 -25.45 0.35
CA ARG A 259 -23.45 -26.61 -0.07
C ARG A 259 -24.70 -26.20 -0.85
N ALA A 260 -25.26 -25.03 -0.53
CA ALA A 260 -26.40 -24.47 -1.25
C ALA A 260 -26.03 -23.92 -2.64
N GLY A 261 -24.74 -23.76 -2.94
CA GLY A 261 -24.24 -23.20 -4.20
C GLY A 261 -24.21 -21.67 -4.24
N ASP A 262 -24.36 -20.99 -3.10
CA ASP A 262 -24.31 -19.51 -3.03
C ASP A 262 -22.90 -18.97 -3.29
N ILE A 263 -21.89 -19.70 -2.79
CA ILE A 263 -20.47 -19.36 -2.88
C ILE A 263 -19.63 -20.63 -3.06
N PHE A 264 -18.46 -20.47 -3.67
CA PHE A 264 -17.41 -21.48 -3.66
C PHE A 264 -16.53 -21.37 -2.40
N GLN A 265 -16.28 -20.13 -1.96
CA GLN A 265 -15.44 -19.82 -0.80
C GLN A 265 -15.87 -18.50 -0.16
N VAL A 266 -15.69 -18.41 1.16
CA VAL A 266 -15.70 -17.17 1.94
C VAL A 266 -14.56 -17.19 2.95
N VAL A 267 -13.96 -16.04 3.21
CA VAL A 267 -12.87 -15.85 4.16
C VAL A 267 -13.40 -15.04 5.33
N LEU A 268 -13.65 -15.71 6.45
CA LEU A 268 -14.16 -15.08 7.67
C LEU A 268 -13.01 -14.64 8.56
N GLY A 269 -13.13 -13.45 9.13
CA GLY A 269 -12.17 -12.84 10.04
C GLY A 269 -12.66 -12.83 11.48
N GLN A 270 -11.70 -12.75 12.40
CA GLN A 270 -11.92 -12.36 13.79
C GLN A 270 -10.82 -11.41 14.21
N ARG A 271 -11.08 -10.57 15.22
CA ARG A 271 -10.12 -9.57 15.69
C ARG A 271 -9.57 -9.97 17.04
N PHE A 272 -8.25 -9.92 17.14
CA PHE A 272 -7.52 -10.09 18.39
C PHE A 272 -6.95 -8.76 18.86
N GLU A 273 -7.02 -8.53 20.17
CA GLU A 273 -6.64 -7.29 20.80
C GLU A 273 -5.77 -7.54 22.03
N ARG A 274 -4.84 -6.61 22.26
CA ARG A 274 -4.06 -6.53 23.50
C ARG A 274 -3.73 -5.08 23.79
N ASP A 275 -3.68 -4.74 25.07
CA ASP A 275 -3.12 -3.47 25.50
C ASP A 275 -1.61 -3.62 25.58
N SER A 276 -0.87 -2.64 25.08
CA SER A 276 0.59 -2.68 25.08
C SER A 276 1.16 -1.30 25.34
N ALA A 277 2.20 -1.25 26.18
CA ALA A 277 3.01 -0.05 26.38
C ALA A 277 4.13 0.08 25.33
N ALA A 278 4.29 -0.91 24.44
CA ALA A 278 5.30 -0.87 23.40
C ALA A 278 5.04 0.30 22.45
N ASP A 279 6.11 0.99 22.04
CA ASP A 279 5.97 1.99 20.98
C ASP A 279 5.60 1.28 19.67
N PRO A 280 4.59 1.75 18.91
CA PRO A 280 4.22 1.15 17.64
C PRO A 280 5.38 1.01 16.66
N PHE A 281 6.36 1.91 16.70
CA PHE A 281 7.54 1.81 15.85
C PHE A 281 8.49 0.69 16.29
N ASP A 282 8.57 0.39 17.58
CA ASP A 282 9.31 -0.78 18.06
C ASP A 282 8.62 -2.09 17.64
N VAL A 283 7.29 -2.10 17.57
CA VAL A 283 6.55 -3.22 16.97
C VAL A 283 6.94 -3.39 15.50
N TYR A 284 7.04 -2.30 14.72
CA TYR A 284 7.52 -2.35 13.34
C TYR A 284 8.96 -2.86 13.24
N ARG A 285 9.87 -2.34 14.07
CA ARG A 285 11.28 -2.78 14.10
C ARG A 285 11.41 -4.27 14.43
N ALA A 286 10.63 -4.76 15.38
CA ALA A 286 10.60 -6.18 15.73
C ALA A 286 10.02 -7.01 14.58
N LEU A 287 8.90 -6.58 13.98
CA LEU A 287 8.28 -7.26 12.84
C LEU A 287 9.23 -7.36 11.63
N ARG A 288 9.97 -6.28 11.35
CA ARG A 288 11.00 -6.22 10.30
C ARG A 288 12.12 -7.24 10.50
N ALA A 289 12.46 -7.55 11.75
CA ALA A 289 13.47 -8.55 12.09
C ALA A 289 12.91 -9.98 12.07
N VAL A 290 11.68 -10.17 12.57
CA VAL A 290 11.08 -11.50 12.73
C VAL A 290 10.44 -12.03 11.45
N ASN A 291 9.72 -11.19 10.69
CA ASN A 291 9.01 -11.62 9.49
C ASN A 291 9.13 -10.58 8.36
N PRO A 292 10.31 -10.46 7.73
CA PRO A 292 10.46 -9.59 6.56
C PRO A 292 9.66 -10.12 5.37
N SER A 293 8.94 -9.23 4.69
CA SER A 293 8.10 -9.55 3.53
C SER A 293 8.28 -8.56 2.37
N PRO A 294 7.77 -8.87 1.16
CA PRO A 294 7.77 -7.95 0.03
C PRO A 294 7.17 -6.58 0.32
N TYR A 295 6.23 -6.47 1.27
CA TYR A 295 5.60 -5.22 1.64
C TYR A 295 5.63 -4.99 3.16
N MET A 296 6.63 -4.26 3.61
CA MET A 296 6.74 -3.82 4.99
C MET A 296 6.27 -2.37 5.11
N GLY A 297 5.30 -2.12 6.00
CA GLY A 297 4.71 -0.80 6.17
C GLY A 297 4.66 -0.33 7.62
N TYR A 298 5.12 0.89 7.86
CA TYR A 298 4.72 1.69 9.02
C TYR A 298 4.01 2.92 8.48
N LEU A 299 2.71 3.08 8.79
CA LEU A 299 1.89 4.20 8.30
C LEU A 299 1.16 4.82 9.49
N GLN A 300 1.54 6.05 9.84
CA GLN A 300 0.80 6.88 10.78
C GLN A 300 -0.35 7.56 10.03
N ALA A 301 -1.58 7.16 10.35
CA ALA A 301 -2.82 7.73 9.82
C ALA A 301 -3.64 8.35 10.95
N ARG A 302 -4.76 9.00 10.61
CA ARG A 302 -5.62 9.66 11.59
C ARG A 302 -6.36 8.60 12.39
N GLY A 303 -6.14 8.58 13.69
CA GLY A 303 -6.79 7.64 14.62
C GLY A 303 -6.15 6.25 14.67
N CYS A 304 -5.21 5.91 13.79
CA CYS A 304 -4.51 4.63 13.85
C CYS A 304 -3.10 4.65 13.25
N ILE A 305 -2.23 3.75 13.73
CA ILE A 305 -0.94 3.47 13.14
C ILE A 305 -0.98 2.05 12.59
N LEU A 306 -0.80 1.89 11.28
CA LEU A 306 -0.72 0.59 10.64
C LEU A 306 0.73 0.10 10.64
N VAL A 307 0.92 -1.11 11.17
CA VAL A 307 2.19 -1.83 11.17
C VAL A 307 1.95 -3.14 10.43
N ALA A 308 2.58 -3.29 9.27
CA ALA A 308 2.27 -4.38 8.34
C ALA A 308 3.52 -5.06 7.78
N SER A 309 3.38 -6.35 7.52
CA SER A 309 4.31 -7.19 6.77
C SER A 309 3.46 -8.11 5.88
N SER A 310 3.18 -7.65 4.67
CA SER A 310 2.26 -8.30 3.74
C SER A 310 3.04 -9.05 2.64
N PRO A 311 2.72 -10.33 2.39
CA PRO A 311 3.31 -11.09 1.30
C PRO A 311 2.62 -10.83 -0.06
N GLU A 312 1.42 -10.25 -0.05
CA GLU A 312 0.49 -10.26 -1.18
C GLU A 312 0.24 -8.86 -1.77
N ILE A 313 0.15 -8.83 -3.11
CA ILE A 313 -0.20 -7.63 -3.87
C ILE A 313 -1.72 -7.50 -3.91
N LEU A 314 -2.27 -6.38 -3.44
CA LEU A 314 -3.67 -6.05 -3.71
C LEU A 314 -3.84 -5.59 -5.16
N CYS A 315 -3.07 -4.58 -5.56
CA CYS A 315 -3.08 -4.04 -6.91
C CYS A 315 -1.76 -3.36 -7.23
N ARG A 316 -1.19 -3.64 -8.40
CA ARG A 316 -0.03 -2.94 -8.92
C ARG A 316 -0.30 -2.44 -10.33
N VAL A 317 0.04 -1.18 -10.62
CA VAL A 317 -0.05 -0.55 -11.94
C VAL A 317 1.30 0.06 -12.28
N GLU A 318 1.85 -0.35 -13.42
CA GLU A 318 3.19 0.06 -13.85
C GLU A 318 3.11 0.79 -15.21
N PRO A 319 3.44 2.09 -15.25
CA PRO A 319 3.59 2.84 -16.49
C PRO A 319 4.65 2.18 -17.39
N GLN A 320 4.37 2.11 -18.68
CA GLN A 320 5.26 1.50 -19.66
C GLN A 320 6.03 2.57 -20.44
N ARG A 321 7.30 2.29 -20.77
CA ARG A 321 8.14 3.22 -21.56
C ARG A 321 7.55 3.57 -22.93
N GLN A 322 6.78 2.65 -23.52
CA GLN A 322 6.13 2.83 -24.82
C GLN A 322 4.74 3.48 -24.72
N GLY A 323 4.34 3.93 -23.53
CA GLY A 323 3.01 4.47 -23.25
C GLY A 323 2.03 3.41 -22.73
N GLY A 324 1.02 3.86 -21.99
CA GLY A 324 0.05 3.01 -21.30
C GLY A 324 0.59 2.40 -20.00
N CYS A 325 -0.25 1.62 -19.33
CA CYS A 325 0.07 0.98 -18.05
C CYS A 325 -0.22 -0.52 -18.09
N VAL A 326 0.49 -1.29 -17.28
CA VAL A 326 0.19 -2.71 -17.03
C VAL A 326 -0.34 -2.86 -15.62
N VAL A 327 -1.52 -3.48 -15.47
CA VAL A 327 -2.08 -3.86 -14.18
C VAL A 327 -1.61 -5.28 -13.88
N THR A 328 -1.16 -5.52 -12.66
CA THR A 328 -0.69 -6.82 -12.17
C THR A 328 -1.45 -7.17 -10.90
N ASN A 329 -1.97 -8.39 -10.85
CA ASN A 329 -2.47 -9.04 -9.64
C ASN A 329 -1.71 -10.36 -9.45
N ARG A 330 -1.36 -10.68 -8.21
CA ARG A 330 -0.65 -11.91 -7.87
C ARG A 330 -1.33 -12.57 -6.66
N PRO A 331 -2.39 -13.37 -6.87
CA PRO A 331 -2.99 -14.13 -5.78
C PRO A 331 -2.00 -15.13 -5.20
N LEU A 332 -2.04 -15.26 -3.88
CA LEU A 332 -1.31 -16.29 -3.14
C LEU A 332 -2.30 -17.25 -2.49
N ALA A 333 -2.06 -18.55 -2.63
CA ALA A 333 -2.85 -19.58 -1.99
C ALA A 333 -2.00 -20.81 -1.69
N GLY A 334 -2.51 -21.67 -0.81
CA GLY A 334 -1.78 -22.84 -0.33
C GLY A 334 -0.57 -22.45 0.52
N THR A 335 -0.38 -23.16 1.63
CA THR A 335 0.70 -22.85 2.56
C THR A 335 1.37 -24.12 3.02
N ARG A 336 2.70 -24.11 3.03
CA ARG A 336 3.52 -25.05 3.80
C ARG A 336 4.57 -24.28 4.58
N ARG A 337 5.02 -24.84 5.70
CA ARG A 337 6.20 -24.34 6.41
C ARG A 337 7.44 -24.50 5.52
N ARG A 338 8.51 -23.76 5.84
CA ARG A 338 9.83 -24.06 5.26
C ARG A 338 10.38 -25.38 5.80
N GLY A 339 11.16 -26.08 4.96
CA GLY A 339 11.92 -27.25 5.37
C GLY A 339 13.06 -26.88 6.31
N VAL A 340 13.49 -27.82 7.15
CA VAL A 340 14.67 -27.67 8.00
C VAL A 340 15.97 -27.72 7.18
N ASP A 341 15.92 -28.34 6.00
CA ASP A 341 16.97 -28.40 5.00
C ASP A 341 16.39 -28.26 3.58
N GLU A 342 17.27 -28.18 2.57
CA GLU A 342 16.87 -28.00 1.17
C GLU A 342 16.07 -29.19 0.62
N GLU A 343 16.36 -30.41 1.09
CA GLU A 343 15.68 -31.61 0.60
C GLU A 343 14.22 -31.67 1.10
N GLU A 344 14.00 -31.40 2.39
CA GLU A 344 12.67 -31.27 2.98
C GLU A 344 11.92 -30.09 2.36
N ASP A 345 12.58 -28.95 2.13
CA ASP A 345 11.95 -27.76 1.54
C ASP A 345 11.44 -28.03 0.11
N GLU A 346 12.23 -28.74 -0.70
CA GLU A 346 11.82 -29.17 -2.04
C GLU A 346 10.75 -30.27 -2.00
N ALA A 347 10.77 -31.16 -1.00
CA ALA A 347 9.71 -32.15 -0.81
C ALA A 347 8.36 -31.49 -0.46
N LEU A 348 8.36 -30.53 0.47
CA LEU A 348 7.17 -29.75 0.85
C LEU A 348 6.63 -28.93 -0.33
N ALA A 349 7.52 -28.35 -1.15
CA ALA A 349 7.14 -27.63 -2.37
C ALA A 349 6.44 -28.56 -3.38
N ARG A 350 6.98 -29.77 -3.60
CA ARG A 350 6.37 -30.79 -4.47
C ARG A 350 5.03 -31.28 -3.93
N GLU A 351 4.93 -31.51 -2.62
CA GLU A 351 3.69 -31.90 -1.95
C GLU A 351 2.60 -30.82 -2.14
N LEU A 352 2.94 -29.56 -1.89
CA LEU A 352 2.02 -28.43 -2.04
C LEU A 352 1.49 -28.30 -3.48
N LEU A 353 2.38 -28.45 -4.47
CA LEU A 353 1.99 -28.43 -5.89
C LEU A 353 1.21 -29.66 -6.33
N ALA A 354 1.28 -30.77 -5.59
CA ALA A 354 0.54 -32.00 -5.88
C ALA A 354 -0.83 -32.05 -5.20
N ASP A 355 -1.05 -31.26 -4.13
CA ASP A 355 -2.29 -31.25 -3.35
C ASP A 355 -3.48 -30.77 -4.21
N PRO A 356 -4.45 -31.66 -4.53
CA PRO A 356 -5.55 -31.31 -5.43
C PRO A 356 -6.48 -30.24 -4.83
N LYS A 357 -6.56 -30.12 -3.50
CA LYS A 357 -7.38 -29.12 -2.82
C LYS A 357 -6.74 -27.74 -2.99
N GLU A 358 -5.46 -27.60 -2.64
CA GLU A 358 -4.72 -26.33 -2.68
C GLU A 358 -4.65 -25.80 -4.12
N ARG A 359 -4.46 -26.69 -5.09
CA ARG A 359 -4.50 -26.36 -6.51
C ARG A 359 -5.85 -25.82 -6.96
N ALA A 360 -6.95 -26.43 -6.52
CA ALA A 360 -8.30 -26.02 -6.90
C ALA A 360 -8.65 -24.64 -6.31
N GLU A 361 -8.32 -24.42 -5.03
CA GLU A 361 -8.47 -23.11 -4.37
C GLU A 361 -7.64 -22.04 -5.08
N HIS A 362 -6.39 -22.34 -5.43
CA HIS A 362 -5.51 -21.42 -6.15
C HIS A 362 -6.04 -21.05 -7.54
N ILE A 363 -6.48 -22.04 -8.34
CA ILE A 363 -7.03 -21.79 -9.69
C ILE A 363 -8.25 -20.86 -9.62
N MET A 364 -9.13 -21.07 -8.63
CA MET A 364 -10.29 -20.22 -8.42
C MET A 364 -9.89 -18.76 -8.11
N LEU A 365 -8.86 -18.56 -7.29
CA LEU A 365 -8.33 -17.21 -7.00
C LEU A 365 -7.66 -16.57 -8.22
N VAL A 366 -6.97 -17.36 -9.05
CA VAL A 366 -6.44 -16.90 -10.34
C VAL A 366 -7.57 -16.44 -11.26
N ASP A 367 -8.66 -17.18 -11.35
CA ASP A 367 -9.81 -16.78 -12.16
C ASP A 367 -10.49 -15.52 -11.63
N LEU A 368 -10.55 -15.33 -10.31
CA LEU A 368 -11.03 -14.06 -9.75
C LEU A 368 -10.07 -12.90 -10.10
N GLY A 369 -8.76 -13.10 -9.95
CA GLY A 369 -7.75 -12.12 -10.34
C GLY A 369 -7.80 -11.77 -11.84
N ARG A 370 -8.05 -12.76 -12.70
CA ARG A 370 -8.30 -12.55 -14.14
C ARG A 370 -9.54 -11.71 -14.39
N ASN A 371 -10.61 -11.92 -13.61
CA ASN A 371 -11.83 -11.15 -13.73
C ASN A 371 -11.60 -9.68 -13.30
N ASP A 372 -10.93 -9.48 -12.17
CA ASP A 372 -10.61 -8.14 -11.65
C ASP A 372 -9.70 -7.36 -12.62
N VAL A 373 -8.60 -7.97 -13.07
CA VAL A 373 -7.70 -7.37 -14.08
C VAL A 373 -8.44 -7.15 -15.40
N GLY A 374 -9.27 -8.12 -15.82
CA GLY A 374 -10.05 -8.05 -17.06
C GLY A 374 -11.05 -6.89 -17.10
N ARG A 375 -11.66 -6.54 -15.97
CA ARG A 375 -12.61 -5.40 -15.87
C ARG A 375 -12.00 -4.07 -16.26
N VAL A 376 -10.69 -3.89 -16.10
CA VAL A 376 -9.97 -2.62 -16.39
C VAL A 376 -8.97 -2.73 -17.53
N SER A 377 -8.77 -3.93 -18.06
CA SER A 377 -7.79 -4.16 -19.14
C SER A 377 -8.41 -4.06 -20.53
N GLN A 378 -7.56 -3.85 -21.52
CA GLN A 378 -7.91 -3.93 -22.93
C GLN A 378 -8.34 -5.38 -23.28
N PRO A 379 -9.36 -5.57 -24.13
CA PRO A 379 -9.76 -6.89 -24.58
C PRO A 379 -8.58 -7.70 -25.11
N ALA A 380 -8.54 -9.00 -24.80
CA ALA A 380 -7.48 -9.94 -25.18
C ALA A 380 -6.04 -9.59 -24.70
N SER A 381 -5.87 -8.62 -23.78
CA SER A 381 -4.54 -8.31 -23.21
C SER A 381 -4.23 -9.04 -21.91
N VAL A 382 -5.22 -9.68 -21.28
CA VAL A 382 -5.05 -10.39 -20.00
C VAL A 382 -4.28 -11.68 -20.23
N ALA A 383 -3.14 -11.83 -19.57
CA ALA A 383 -2.25 -12.98 -19.69
C ALA A 383 -1.80 -13.49 -18.32
N LEU A 384 -1.53 -14.79 -18.26
CA LEU A 384 -0.86 -15.43 -17.13
C LEU A 384 0.63 -15.57 -17.47
N GLU A 385 1.51 -15.03 -16.63
CA GLU A 385 2.96 -15.07 -16.89
C GLU A 385 3.64 -16.21 -16.12
N LYS A 386 3.53 -16.19 -14.79
CA LYS A 386 3.98 -17.28 -13.91
C LYS A 386 2.74 -17.97 -13.36
N VAL A 387 2.65 -19.28 -13.49
CA VAL A 387 1.47 -20.07 -13.09
C VAL A 387 1.90 -21.17 -12.14
N MET A 388 1.18 -21.29 -11.02
CA MET A 388 1.40 -22.24 -9.94
C MET A 388 2.87 -22.35 -9.52
N ALA A 389 3.54 -21.20 -9.36
CA ALA A 389 4.94 -21.13 -8.96
C ALA A 389 5.05 -21.07 -7.44
N ILE A 390 6.04 -21.77 -6.88
CA ILE A 390 6.34 -21.71 -5.44
C ILE A 390 7.09 -20.43 -5.11
N GLU A 391 6.52 -19.61 -4.23
CA GLU A 391 7.20 -18.47 -3.61
C GLU A 391 7.60 -18.82 -2.18
N ARG A 392 8.89 -18.62 -1.88
CA ARG A 392 9.47 -18.93 -0.57
C ARG A 392 9.66 -17.65 0.23
N TYR A 393 9.06 -17.63 1.41
CA TYR A 393 9.23 -16.59 2.43
C TYR A 393 10.07 -17.14 3.58
N SER A 394 10.30 -16.32 4.61
CA SER A 394 11.16 -16.66 5.74
C SER A 394 10.71 -17.92 6.48
N HIS A 395 9.40 -18.09 6.69
CA HIS A 395 8.84 -19.18 7.52
C HIS A 395 7.88 -20.10 6.75
N VAL A 396 7.37 -19.66 5.61
CA VAL A 396 6.37 -20.37 4.81
C VAL A 396 6.68 -20.28 3.31
N MET A 397 6.01 -21.12 2.53
CA MET A 397 5.94 -21.02 1.07
C MET A 397 4.49 -21.06 0.59
N HIS A 398 4.22 -20.39 -0.54
CA HIS A 398 2.89 -20.28 -1.15
C HIS A 398 2.91 -20.66 -2.63
N ILE A 399 1.77 -21.14 -3.14
CA ILE A 399 1.50 -21.18 -4.57
C ILE A 399 1.15 -19.76 -5.01
N SER A 400 1.79 -19.29 -6.07
CA SER A 400 1.56 -17.98 -6.66
C SER A 400 1.20 -18.11 -8.14
N SER A 401 0.45 -17.14 -8.65
CA SER A 401 0.33 -16.95 -10.09
C SER A 401 0.21 -15.47 -10.40
N THR A 402 0.81 -15.03 -11.50
CA THR A 402 0.83 -13.62 -11.89
C THR A 402 -0.12 -13.40 -13.07
N VAL A 403 -1.15 -12.59 -12.82
CA VAL A 403 -2.13 -12.13 -13.82
C VAL A 403 -1.76 -10.71 -14.22
N ARG A 404 -1.59 -10.46 -15.52
CA ARG A 404 -1.28 -9.12 -16.06
C ARG A 404 -2.27 -8.74 -17.14
N GLY A 405 -2.54 -7.46 -17.28
CA GLY A 405 -3.34 -6.90 -18.37
C GLY A 405 -2.90 -5.49 -18.71
N ARG A 406 -3.10 -5.07 -19.97
CA ARG A 406 -2.84 -3.69 -20.37
C ARG A 406 -4.04 -2.84 -19.96
N LEU A 407 -3.82 -1.84 -19.12
CA LEU A 407 -4.88 -0.93 -18.69
C LEU A 407 -5.53 -0.25 -19.92
N ARG A 408 -6.85 -0.06 -19.89
CA ARG A 408 -7.54 0.67 -20.96
C ARG A 408 -7.11 2.14 -21.00
N PRO A 409 -6.97 2.76 -22.19
CA PRO A 409 -6.48 4.14 -22.31
C PRO A 409 -7.33 5.19 -21.58
N GLU A 410 -8.63 4.94 -21.42
CA GLU A 410 -9.56 5.83 -20.73
C GLU A 410 -9.59 5.65 -19.20
N LEU A 411 -8.86 4.66 -18.67
CA LEU A 411 -8.79 4.36 -17.24
C LEU A 411 -7.42 4.70 -16.66
N ASP A 412 -7.40 4.94 -15.35
CA ASP A 412 -6.17 5.15 -14.60
C ASP A 412 -5.99 4.13 -13.47
N ALA A 413 -4.91 4.30 -12.70
CA ALA A 413 -4.57 3.41 -11.62
C ALA A 413 -5.61 3.39 -10.48
N LEU A 414 -6.39 4.45 -10.28
CA LEU A 414 -7.45 4.47 -9.28
C LEU A 414 -8.63 3.60 -9.71
N ASP A 415 -8.92 3.52 -11.01
CA ASP A 415 -9.93 2.60 -11.53
C ASP A 415 -9.48 1.13 -11.39
N ALA A 416 -8.18 0.86 -11.57
CA ALA A 416 -7.60 -0.45 -11.29
C ALA A 416 -7.69 -0.83 -9.80
N LEU A 417 -7.36 0.10 -8.89
CA LEU A 417 -7.53 -0.12 -7.44
C LEU A 417 -9.00 -0.37 -7.07
N ARG A 418 -9.94 0.41 -7.64
CA ARG A 418 -11.38 0.20 -7.43
C ARG A 418 -11.83 -1.21 -7.83
N ALA A 419 -11.33 -1.72 -8.95
CA ALA A 419 -11.69 -3.06 -9.42
C ALA A 419 -11.10 -4.18 -8.57
N ALA A 420 -9.90 -3.96 -7.99
CA ALA A 420 -9.21 -4.93 -7.16
C ALA A 420 -9.76 -5.04 -5.73
N LEU A 421 -10.36 -3.98 -5.18
CA LEU A 421 -10.85 -3.94 -3.80
C LEU A 421 -12.16 -4.75 -3.58
N PRO A 422 -12.25 -5.54 -2.49
CA PRO A 422 -11.16 -6.18 -1.77
C PRO A 422 -10.61 -7.38 -2.57
N ALA A 423 -9.42 -7.85 -2.20
CA ALA A 423 -8.82 -9.05 -2.80
C ALA A 423 -9.69 -10.30 -2.52
N GLY A 424 -9.66 -11.25 -3.45
CA GLY A 424 -10.34 -12.54 -3.29
C GLY A 424 -9.90 -13.35 -2.07
N THR A 425 -8.61 -13.26 -1.76
CA THR A 425 -7.94 -13.98 -0.66
C THR A 425 -8.40 -13.54 0.72
N VAL A 426 -9.08 -12.40 0.83
CA VAL A 426 -9.70 -11.91 2.07
C VAL A 426 -11.22 -11.79 1.99
N SER A 427 -11.83 -12.04 0.83
CA SER A 427 -13.29 -11.98 0.67
C SER A 427 -13.85 -13.36 0.36
N GLY A 428 -13.76 -13.78 -0.90
CA GLY A 428 -14.23 -15.08 -1.38
C GLY A 428 -14.69 -15.03 -2.81
N ALA A 429 -15.38 -16.09 -3.24
CA ALA A 429 -15.85 -16.26 -4.62
C ALA A 429 -17.26 -16.88 -4.65
N PRO A 430 -18.23 -16.30 -5.37
CA PRO A 430 -18.21 -14.99 -6.03
C PRO A 430 -18.06 -13.81 -5.04
N LYS A 431 -17.23 -12.81 -5.39
CA LYS A 431 -16.78 -11.73 -4.48
C LYS A 431 -17.93 -11.05 -3.72
N ILE A 432 -18.92 -10.52 -4.44
CA ILE A 432 -20.03 -9.77 -3.82
C ILE A 432 -20.85 -10.64 -2.86
N ARG A 433 -21.17 -11.88 -3.25
CA ARG A 433 -21.98 -12.76 -2.39
C ARG A 433 -21.21 -13.17 -1.14
N ALA A 434 -19.91 -13.46 -1.28
CA ALA A 434 -19.03 -13.74 -0.14
C ALA A 434 -18.97 -12.55 0.83
N MET A 435 -18.90 -11.31 0.32
CA MET A 435 -18.91 -10.12 1.17
C MET A 435 -20.23 -9.90 1.91
N GLN A 436 -21.38 -10.20 1.27
CA GLN A 436 -22.67 -10.14 1.95
C GLN A 436 -22.77 -11.16 3.08
N ILE A 437 -22.19 -12.34 2.90
CA ILE A 437 -22.09 -13.37 3.96
C ILE A 437 -21.13 -12.92 5.07
N ILE A 438 -20.02 -12.25 4.72
CA ILE A 438 -19.13 -11.62 5.70
C ILE A 438 -19.90 -10.59 6.55
N ASP A 439 -20.68 -9.70 5.92
CA ASP A 439 -21.49 -8.70 6.61
C ASP A 439 -22.56 -9.33 7.53
N GLU A 440 -23.08 -10.52 7.17
CA GLU A 440 -24.04 -11.27 8.00
C GLU A 440 -23.37 -11.94 9.21
N LEU A 441 -22.16 -12.49 9.03
CA LEU A 441 -21.54 -13.38 10.01
C LEU A 441 -20.55 -12.66 10.93
N GLU A 442 -19.83 -11.65 10.44
CA GLU A 442 -18.87 -10.89 11.24
C GLU A 442 -19.56 -9.83 12.09
N PRO A 443 -19.20 -9.71 13.37
CA PRO A 443 -19.89 -8.78 14.27
C PRO A 443 -19.53 -7.31 14.01
N LEU A 444 -18.37 -7.05 13.44
CA LEU A 444 -17.75 -5.72 13.38
C LEU A 444 -17.16 -5.45 12.01
N ARG A 445 -17.09 -4.17 11.63
CA ARG A 445 -16.43 -3.76 10.40
C ARG A 445 -14.93 -4.02 10.44
N ARG A 446 -14.41 -4.41 9.27
CA ARG A 446 -13.00 -4.75 9.10
C ARG A 446 -12.08 -3.53 9.09
N GLY A 447 -12.55 -2.38 8.62
CA GLY A 447 -11.72 -1.18 8.51
C GLY A 447 -10.48 -1.46 7.66
N PRO A 448 -9.25 -1.17 8.12
CA PRO A 448 -8.03 -1.45 7.35
C PRO A 448 -7.78 -2.93 7.00
N TYR A 449 -8.30 -3.89 7.79
CA TYR A 449 -8.07 -5.32 7.53
C TYR A 449 -8.76 -5.77 6.25
N GLY A 450 -8.00 -6.37 5.32
CA GLY A 450 -8.52 -6.79 4.01
C GLY A 450 -8.74 -5.64 3.01
N GLY A 451 -8.27 -4.44 3.36
CA GLY A 451 -8.10 -3.32 2.44
C GLY A 451 -6.75 -3.39 1.73
N GLY A 452 -6.05 -2.26 1.63
CA GLY A 452 -4.65 -2.24 1.26
C GLY A 452 -3.97 -0.92 1.59
N PHE A 453 -2.66 -0.97 1.75
CA PHE A 453 -1.79 0.19 2.00
C PHE A 453 -0.71 0.29 0.93
N GLY A 454 -0.27 1.51 0.63
CA GLY A 454 0.72 1.73 -0.41
C GLY A 454 0.62 3.13 -1.00
N TYR A 455 0.82 3.25 -2.31
CA TYR A 455 0.86 4.55 -2.98
C TYR A 455 0.30 4.56 -4.40
N LEU A 456 -0.10 5.77 -4.82
CA LEU A 456 -0.28 6.22 -6.19
C LEU A 456 0.70 7.36 -6.45
N ALA A 457 1.72 7.12 -7.27
CA ALA A 457 2.74 8.09 -7.61
C ALA A 457 2.27 9.08 -8.68
N VAL A 458 2.96 10.21 -8.78
CA VAL A 458 2.64 11.30 -9.72
C VAL A 458 2.84 10.94 -11.20
N ASP A 459 3.58 9.87 -11.50
CA ASP A 459 3.75 9.30 -12.83
C ASP A 459 2.65 8.28 -13.20
N GLY A 460 1.71 8.02 -12.29
CA GLY A 460 0.62 7.07 -12.45
C GLY A 460 0.95 5.65 -12.01
N ALA A 461 2.15 5.39 -11.48
CA ALA A 461 2.46 4.10 -10.86
C ALA A 461 1.67 3.91 -9.58
N LEU A 462 1.14 2.70 -9.36
CA LEU A 462 0.42 2.34 -8.15
C LEU A 462 0.96 1.02 -7.63
N ASP A 463 1.20 0.93 -6.32
CA ASP A 463 1.61 -0.30 -5.67
C ASP A 463 0.95 -0.35 -4.29
N MET A 464 -0.03 -1.24 -4.16
CA MET A 464 -0.83 -1.44 -2.96
C MET A 464 -0.67 -2.88 -2.49
N ALA A 465 -0.21 -3.03 -1.25
CA ALA A 465 -0.18 -4.30 -0.53
C ALA A 465 -1.54 -4.56 0.12
N LEU A 466 -1.91 -5.84 0.22
CA LEU A 466 -3.11 -6.29 0.94
C LEU A 466 -2.96 -6.14 2.46
#